data_AF-A0A0F9R959-F1
#
_entry.id   AF-A0A0F9R959-F1
#
_cell.length_a   1.000
_cell.length_b   1.000
_cell.length_c   1.000
_cell.angle_alpha   90.00
_cell.angle_beta   90.00
_cell.angle_gamma   90.00
#
_symmetry.space_group_name_H-M   'P 1'
#
loop_
_entity.id
_entity.type
_entity.pdbx_description
1 polymer ?
#
loop_
_entity_poly.entity_id
_entity_poly.type
_entity_poly.pdbx_seq_one_letter_code
_entity_poly.pdbx_strand_id
1 'polypeptide(L)'
;MASLYTGTKWGPSGQGYAGGTVSWSFATGAGSLVSFDGIISAAPFQDAVRLAFDLWESIADIDFLETVDSVLSNIRLGWDGIDGVGGTLAQAIWQYSGTQTLHSEIGFDLSESWTAPANSFGIDFFAVAVHEIGHAIGLSHSDVPDSIMYPYIQGNYAGLSSGDIQAIQQLYGPSSVSSIILVGTADAEQLGGGYGNDIISGGEGDDILTGAAGHDRLYGGKDNDEVFGDLGDDQVFGDLGDDFVQGNIGNDLVNGGQGNDLVFGGQGNDLVFGGQGDDQIFGDLGNDLLSGDFGNDTMTGGEGADTFLFRLGQGNDVVTDFDFATGDRLDLQGQTYTSAETAGSVTLTLSGGGTIVLLGVSAEELMISPSV
;
A
#
# COMPACT_ATOMS: atom_id res chain seq x y z
N MET A 1 -41.91 9.34 -18.53
CA MET A 1 -41.49 9.62 -17.14
C MET A 1 -40.47 8.56 -16.79
N ALA A 2 -39.19 8.93 -16.79
CA ALA A 2 -38.14 8.05 -16.30
C ALA A 2 -38.27 8.01 -14.78
N SER A 3 -38.56 6.83 -14.24
CA SER A 3 -38.48 6.60 -12.80
C SER A 3 -37.01 6.57 -12.42
N LEU A 4 -36.56 7.58 -11.68
CA LEU A 4 -35.30 7.55 -10.93
C LEU A 4 -35.48 6.51 -9.83
N TYR A 5 -34.91 5.32 -10.02
CA TYR A 5 -34.71 4.38 -8.92
C TYR A 5 -33.31 4.63 -8.37
N THR A 6 -33.24 4.91 -7.08
CA THR A 6 -32.01 4.90 -6.29
C THR A 6 -32.00 3.55 -5.57
N GLY A 7 -30.94 2.74 -5.68
CA GLY A 7 -30.89 1.45 -4.97
C GLY A 7 -30.83 0.15 -5.79
N THR A 8 -30.17 0.08 -6.95
CA THR A 8 -30.04 -1.19 -7.69
C THR A 8 -28.59 -1.66 -7.78
N LYS A 9 -28.34 -2.90 -7.34
CA LYS A 9 -27.08 -3.63 -7.50
C LYS A 9 -26.71 -3.85 -8.98
N TRP A 10 -25.41 -3.92 -9.28
CA TRP A 10 -24.88 -4.34 -10.58
C TRP A 10 -25.36 -5.73 -11.04
N GLY A 11 -25.96 -5.85 -12.24
CA GLY A 11 -26.34 -7.15 -12.86
C GLY A 11 -27.61 -7.12 -13.75
N PRO A 12 -27.85 -8.16 -14.58
CA PRO A 12 -28.83 -8.14 -15.68
C PRO A 12 -30.34 -8.22 -15.31
N SER A 13 -30.74 -8.06 -14.04
CA SER A 13 -32.16 -8.25 -13.66
C SER A 13 -32.65 -7.45 -12.44
N GLY A 14 -31.98 -6.38 -12.01
CA GLY A 14 -32.39 -5.64 -10.81
C GLY A 14 -32.28 -6.44 -9.50
N GLN A 15 -31.59 -7.58 -9.55
CA GLN A 15 -31.18 -8.44 -8.44
C GLN A 15 -29.78 -8.94 -8.82
N GLY A 16 -28.73 -8.19 -8.50
CA GLY A 16 -27.36 -8.53 -8.86
C GLY A 16 -26.84 -9.77 -8.13
N TYR A 17 -25.94 -10.52 -8.77
CA TYR A 17 -25.30 -11.70 -8.19
C TYR A 17 -24.31 -11.31 -7.07
N ALA A 18 -24.17 -12.13 -6.04
CA ALA A 18 -23.01 -12.06 -5.13
C ALA A 18 -21.77 -12.62 -5.86
N GLY A 19 -20.57 -12.08 -5.58
CA GLY A 19 -19.29 -12.56 -6.12
C GLY A 19 -19.07 -12.33 -7.62
N GLY A 20 -19.21 -11.10 -8.11
CA GLY A 20 -18.90 -10.75 -9.50
C GLY A 20 -18.01 -9.51 -9.61
N THR A 21 -16.99 -9.59 -10.46
CA THR A 21 -16.06 -8.49 -10.76
C THR A 21 -16.78 -7.31 -11.43
N VAL A 22 -16.55 -6.10 -10.92
CA VAL A 22 -17.00 -4.83 -11.48
C VAL A 22 -15.81 -4.12 -12.10
N SER A 23 -15.77 -4.11 -13.43
CA SER A 23 -14.71 -3.40 -14.16
C SER A 23 -14.90 -1.89 -14.11
N TRP A 24 -13.84 -1.12 -13.92
CA TRP A 24 -13.86 0.33 -13.97
C TRP A 24 -12.70 0.89 -14.78
N SER A 25 -12.77 2.17 -15.16
CA SER A 25 -11.70 2.83 -15.92
C SER A 25 -11.81 4.35 -15.87
N PHE A 26 -10.68 5.04 -16.04
CA PHE A 26 -10.69 6.45 -16.43
C PHE A 26 -11.18 6.60 -17.88
N ALA A 27 -12.07 7.56 -18.12
CA ALA A 27 -12.63 7.83 -19.45
C ALA A 27 -11.53 8.18 -20.47
N THR A 28 -11.77 7.89 -21.75
CA THR A 28 -10.85 8.24 -22.87
C THR A 28 -11.38 9.37 -23.77
N GLY A 29 -12.55 9.94 -23.45
CA GLY A 29 -13.11 11.12 -24.14
C GLY A 29 -14.08 10.85 -25.31
N ALA A 30 -14.60 9.63 -25.49
CA ALA A 30 -15.66 9.36 -26.49
C ALA A 30 -16.76 8.43 -25.95
N GLY A 31 -18.03 8.83 -26.17
CA GLY A 31 -19.20 7.97 -25.96
C GLY A 31 -19.80 7.95 -24.54
N SER A 32 -19.51 8.96 -23.72
CA SER A 32 -20.06 9.11 -22.37
C SER A 32 -21.43 9.83 -22.34
N LEU A 33 -22.25 9.50 -21.34
CA LEU A 33 -23.55 10.08 -20.97
C LEU A 33 -23.41 11.38 -20.19
N VAL A 34 -22.40 11.43 -19.33
CA VAL A 34 -21.83 12.66 -18.78
C VAL A 34 -20.95 13.25 -19.87
N SER A 35 -21.06 14.54 -20.17
CA SER A 35 -20.15 15.20 -21.11
C SER A 35 -18.78 15.34 -20.46
N PHE A 36 -18.00 14.26 -20.44
CA PHE A 36 -16.66 14.33 -19.88
C PHE A 36 -15.84 15.35 -20.68
N ASP A 37 -15.58 16.48 -20.04
CA ASP A 37 -14.77 17.57 -20.57
C ASP A 37 -13.27 17.24 -20.47
N GLY A 38 -12.92 16.18 -19.74
CA GLY A 38 -11.56 15.67 -19.67
C GLY A 38 -11.41 14.31 -18.98
N ILE A 39 -10.15 13.85 -18.95
CA ILE A 39 -9.73 12.61 -18.27
C ILE A 39 -8.99 12.97 -16.98
N ILE A 40 -9.14 12.18 -15.93
CA ILE A 40 -8.34 12.31 -14.72
C ILE A 40 -6.96 11.72 -15.01
N SER A 41 -6.01 12.56 -15.42
CA SER A 41 -4.66 12.12 -15.85
C SER A 41 -3.57 12.33 -14.81
N ALA A 42 -3.81 13.14 -13.77
CA ALA A 42 -2.83 13.39 -12.74
C ALA A 42 -2.81 12.21 -11.74
N ALA A 43 -1.64 11.60 -11.54
CA ALA A 43 -1.43 10.43 -10.68
C ALA A 43 -2.08 10.58 -9.29
N PRO A 44 -1.92 11.70 -8.55
CA PRO A 44 -2.53 11.83 -7.22
C PRO A 44 -4.07 11.71 -7.21
N PHE A 45 -4.75 12.14 -8.28
CA PHE A 45 -6.21 11.98 -8.38
C PHE A 45 -6.59 10.57 -8.83
N GLN A 46 -5.78 9.93 -9.67
CA GLN A 46 -6.00 8.53 -10.03
C GLN A 46 -5.83 7.61 -8.81
N ASP A 47 -4.78 7.83 -8.02
CA ASP A 47 -4.49 7.06 -6.81
C ASP A 47 -5.60 7.27 -5.76
N ALA A 48 -6.14 8.48 -5.64
CA ALA A 48 -7.31 8.74 -4.79
C ALA A 48 -8.58 8.00 -5.27
N VAL A 49 -8.80 7.86 -6.59
CA VAL A 49 -9.92 7.05 -7.12
C VAL A 49 -9.71 5.57 -6.84
N ARG A 50 -8.48 5.04 -7.04
CA ARG A 50 -8.14 3.64 -6.73
C ARG A 50 -8.42 3.34 -5.26
N LEU A 51 -7.88 4.16 -4.36
CA LEU A 51 -8.12 4.05 -2.93
C LEU A 51 -9.62 4.10 -2.56
N ALA A 52 -10.42 4.87 -3.30
CA ALA A 52 -11.85 4.95 -3.05
C ALA A 52 -12.60 3.68 -3.50
N PHE A 53 -12.15 2.99 -4.55
CA PHE A 53 -12.63 1.65 -4.90
C PHE A 53 -12.21 0.62 -3.86
N ASP A 54 -10.93 0.63 -3.45
CA ASP A 54 -10.39 -0.27 -2.42
C ASP A 54 -11.16 -0.13 -1.10
N LEU A 55 -11.58 1.09 -0.73
CA LEU A 55 -12.40 1.34 0.45
C LEU A 55 -13.80 0.70 0.37
N TRP A 56 -14.43 0.64 -0.80
CA TRP A 56 -15.74 -0.01 -0.94
C TRP A 56 -15.61 -1.54 -0.97
N GLU A 57 -14.57 -2.05 -1.64
CA GLU A 57 -14.19 -3.46 -1.58
C GLU A 57 -13.86 -3.86 -0.13
N SER A 58 -13.17 -3.00 0.63
CA SER A 58 -12.83 -3.21 2.04
C SER A 58 -14.03 -3.38 2.98
N ILE A 59 -15.26 -3.06 2.56
CA ILE A 59 -16.45 -3.21 3.41
C ILE A 59 -17.60 -4.01 2.80
N ALA A 60 -17.52 -4.40 1.52
CA ALA A 60 -18.55 -5.14 0.81
C ALA A 60 -17.98 -6.23 -0.12
N ASP A 61 -18.70 -7.34 -0.33
CA ASP A 61 -18.31 -8.42 -1.26
C ASP A 61 -18.43 -7.97 -2.75
N ILE A 62 -17.47 -7.16 -3.19
CA ILE A 62 -17.35 -6.56 -4.52
C ILE A 62 -15.87 -6.60 -4.92
N ASP A 63 -15.57 -7.16 -6.09
CA ASP A 63 -14.22 -7.22 -6.67
C ASP A 63 -14.10 -6.14 -7.77
N PHE A 64 -13.29 -5.11 -7.57
CA PHE A 64 -13.11 -4.05 -8.57
C PHE A 64 -11.89 -4.28 -9.45
N LEU A 65 -12.12 -4.28 -10.77
CA LEU A 65 -11.05 -4.45 -11.76
C LEU A 65 -10.83 -3.16 -12.54
N GLU A 66 -9.70 -2.48 -12.33
CA GLU A 66 -9.30 -1.36 -13.20
C GLU A 66 -8.95 -1.89 -14.61
N THR A 67 -9.46 -1.23 -15.64
CA THR A 67 -9.20 -1.57 -17.04
C THR A 67 -8.84 -0.33 -17.86
N VAL A 68 -8.16 -0.57 -18.98
CA VAL A 68 -7.75 0.48 -19.92
C VAL A 68 -8.79 0.80 -21.00
N ASP A 69 -9.84 -0.03 -21.14
CA ASP A 69 -10.87 0.12 -22.19
C ASP A 69 -12.13 0.79 -21.63
N SER A 70 -12.17 2.11 -21.72
CA SER A 70 -13.28 2.90 -21.17
C SER A 70 -14.63 2.68 -21.85
N VAL A 71 -14.71 1.95 -22.97
CA VAL A 71 -15.98 1.70 -23.69
C VAL A 71 -16.68 0.45 -23.18
N LEU A 72 -15.98 -0.44 -22.46
CA LEU A 72 -16.51 -1.70 -21.96
C LEU A 72 -16.60 -1.77 -20.43
N SER A 73 -15.94 -0.87 -19.70
CA SER A 73 -16.02 -0.81 -18.24
C SER A 73 -17.44 -0.61 -17.71
N ASN A 74 -17.72 -1.26 -16.59
CA ASN A 74 -18.97 -1.10 -15.86
C ASN A 74 -19.07 0.29 -15.24
N ILE A 75 -17.98 0.79 -14.64
CA ILE A 75 -17.90 2.16 -14.09
C ILE A 75 -16.87 2.98 -14.88
N ARG A 76 -17.22 4.20 -15.23
CA ARG A 76 -16.33 5.12 -15.98
C ARG A 76 -16.24 6.43 -15.25
N LEU A 77 -15.02 6.92 -15.04
CA LEU A 77 -14.80 8.15 -14.29
C LEU A 77 -14.08 9.18 -15.14
N GLY A 78 -14.48 10.43 -15.03
CA GLY A 78 -13.86 11.52 -15.75
C GLY A 78 -14.19 12.87 -15.15
N TRP A 79 -13.62 13.89 -15.77
CA TRP A 79 -13.87 15.28 -15.44
C TRP A 79 -15.11 15.76 -16.21
N ASP A 80 -16.03 16.46 -15.55
CA ASP A 80 -17.27 16.98 -16.13
C ASP A 80 -17.43 18.48 -15.83
N GLY A 81 -17.94 19.26 -16.77
CA GLY A 81 -18.20 20.69 -16.62
C GLY A 81 -19.58 20.96 -16.04
N ILE A 82 -19.85 20.42 -14.85
CA ILE A 82 -21.05 20.75 -14.08
C ILE A 82 -21.02 22.28 -13.82
N ASP A 83 -22.16 22.96 -13.96
CA ASP A 83 -22.24 24.40 -14.25
C ASP A 83 -21.95 25.35 -13.05
N GLY A 84 -21.20 24.87 -12.06
CA GLY A 84 -20.24 25.67 -11.30
C GLY A 84 -20.73 26.98 -10.71
N VAL A 85 -21.74 26.96 -9.82
CA VAL A 85 -21.78 27.82 -8.62
C VAL A 85 -22.58 27.15 -7.49
N GLY A 86 -21.89 26.53 -6.53
CA GLY A 86 -22.37 26.32 -5.16
C GLY A 86 -23.48 25.29 -4.96
N GLY A 87 -23.51 24.22 -5.76
CA GLY A 87 -24.54 23.18 -5.66
C GLY A 87 -24.02 21.74 -5.68
N THR A 88 -23.32 21.34 -6.74
CA THR A 88 -23.03 19.94 -7.05
C THR A 88 -21.55 19.75 -7.36
N LEU A 89 -20.87 18.89 -6.60
CA LEU A 89 -19.41 18.69 -6.69
C LEU A 89 -19.04 17.55 -7.63
N ALA A 90 -19.89 16.54 -7.72
CA ALA A 90 -19.76 15.43 -8.65
C ALA A 90 -21.14 14.79 -8.85
N GLN A 91 -21.23 13.85 -9.78
CA GLN A 91 -22.44 13.07 -10.00
C GLN A 91 -22.12 11.68 -10.56
N ALA A 92 -22.81 10.68 -10.04
CA ALA A 92 -22.86 9.34 -10.58
C ALA A 92 -24.20 9.11 -11.31
N ILE A 93 -24.13 8.73 -12.58
CA ILE A 93 -25.29 8.46 -13.43
C ILE A 93 -25.27 6.99 -13.85
N TRP A 94 -26.44 6.37 -13.92
CA TRP A 94 -26.60 4.99 -14.39
C TRP A 94 -27.27 4.95 -15.76
N GLN A 95 -26.75 4.13 -16.67
CA GLN A 95 -27.42 3.80 -17.92
C GLN A 95 -28.15 2.47 -17.84
N TYR A 96 -29.39 2.47 -18.34
CA TYR A 96 -30.23 1.28 -18.38
C TYR A 96 -30.78 1.03 -19.78
N SER A 97 -30.96 -0.25 -20.11
CA SER A 97 -31.81 -0.71 -21.20
C SER A 97 -32.83 -1.69 -20.64
N GLY A 98 -34.08 -1.24 -20.46
CA GLY A 98 -35.09 -2.03 -19.75
C GLY A 98 -34.77 -2.18 -18.26
N THR A 99 -34.63 -3.43 -17.77
CA THR A 99 -34.25 -3.74 -16.37
C THR A 99 -32.76 -4.05 -16.19
N GLN A 100 -31.97 -3.92 -17.26
CA GLN A 100 -30.54 -4.22 -17.26
C GLN A 100 -29.74 -2.94 -17.10
N THR A 101 -28.86 -2.90 -16.09
CA THR A 101 -27.80 -1.90 -15.99
C THR A 101 -26.77 -2.17 -17.08
N LEU A 102 -26.43 -1.14 -17.86
CA LEU A 102 -25.41 -1.21 -18.90
C LEU A 102 -24.05 -0.77 -18.37
N HIS A 103 -23.95 0.48 -17.92
CA HIS A 103 -22.77 1.02 -17.26
C HIS A 103 -23.16 2.23 -16.36
N SER A 104 -22.25 2.69 -15.50
CA SER A 104 -22.37 3.90 -14.67
C SER A 104 -21.21 4.83 -14.99
N GLU A 105 -21.47 6.13 -14.89
CA GLU A 105 -20.51 7.17 -15.17
C GLU A 105 -20.44 8.14 -13.99
N ILE A 106 -19.24 8.46 -13.56
CA ILE A 106 -18.97 9.42 -12.49
C ILE A 106 -18.26 10.63 -13.08
N GLY A 107 -18.90 11.79 -13.02
CA GLY A 107 -18.34 13.08 -13.40
C GLY A 107 -17.96 13.91 -12.19
N PHE A 108 -16.70 14.31 -12.08
CA PHE A 108 -16.23 15.26 -11.07
C PHE A 108 -16.20 16.67 -11.67
N ASP A 109 -16.76 17.66 -10.97
CA ASP A 109 -16.87 19.03 -11.47
C ASP A 109 -15.48 19.67 -11.64
N LEU A 110 -15.08 19.97 -12.87
CA LEU A 110 -13.82 20.64 -13.20
C LEU A 110 -13.72 22.08 -12.71
N SER A 111 -14.85 22.72 -12.45
CA SER A 111 -14.90 24.12 -12.02
C SER A 111 -14.54 24.29 -10.54
N GLU A 112 -14.53 23.19 -9.79
CA GLU A 112 -14.17 23.15 -8.38
C GLU A 112 -12.65 23.07 -8.15
N SER A 113 -12.20 23.60 -7.00
CA SER A 113 -10.79 23.54 -6.60
C SER A 113 -10.53 22.30 -5.75
N TRP A 114 -10.11 21.21 -6.39
CA TRP A 114 -9.79 19.93 -5.74
C TRP A 114 -8.38 19.88 -5.15
N THR A 115 -8.22 19.13 -4.06
CA THR A 115 -6.92 18.79 -3.46
C THR A 115 -6.81 17.27 -3.25
N ALA A 116 -5.72 16.63 -3.71
CA ALA A 116 -5.45 15.20 -3.52
C ALA A 116 -3.99 14.96 -3.07
N PRO A 117 -3.71 14.14 -2.03
CA PRO A 117 -4.55 13.76 -0.89
C PRO A 117 -4.51 14.87 0.17
N ALA A 118 -5.66 15.19 0.77
CA ALA A 118 -5.81 16.41 1.54
C ALA A 118 -5.34 16.27 3.01
N ASN A 119 -4.32 17.02 3.39
CA ASN A 119 -4.25 17.60 4.72
C ASN A 119 -4.51 19.12 4.65
N SER A 120 -5.78 19.47 4.95
CA SER A 120 -6.28 20.78 5.43
C SER A 120 -6.81 21.80 4.38
N PHE A 121 -8.15 21.93 4.37
CA PHE A 121 -8.98 23.05 3.84
C PHE A 121 -9.30 23.14 2.33
N GLY A 122 -9.55 22.02 1.65
CA GLY A 122 -10.14 21.97 0.30
C GLY A 122 -11.33 21.00 0.22
N ILE A 123 -12.12 21.05 -0.86
CA ILE A 123 -13.11 20.01 -1.15
C ILE A 123 -12.34 18.70 -1.33
N ASP A 124 -12.64 17.72 -0.47
CA ASP A 124 -11.93 16.46 -0.39
C ASP A 124 -12.33 15.57 -1.58
N PHE A 125 -11.48 15.57 -2.61
CA PHE A 125 -11.68 14.76 -3.82
C PHE A 125 -11.86 13.29 -3.49
N PHE A 126 -11.11 12.78 -2.50
CA PHE A 126 -11.22 11.40 -2.06
C PHE A 126 -12.61 11.13 -1.47
N ALA A 127 -13.09 11.96 -0.54
CA ALA A 127 -14.44 11.80 0.03
C ALA A 127 -15.56 11.87 -1.03
N VAL A 128 -15.44 12.78 -2.01
CA VAL A 128 -16.41 12.84 -3.11
C VAL A 128 -16.30 11.62 -4.03
N ALA A 129 -15.09 11.12 -4.30
CA ALA A 129 -14.92 9.89 -5.06
C ALA A 129 -15.58 8.70 -4.36
N VAL A 130 -15.39 8.56 -3.04
CA VAL A 130 -16.06 7.54 -2.23
C VAL A 130 -17.58 7.69 -2.32
N HIS A 131 -18.12 8.91 -2.18
CA HIS A 131 -19.57 9.19 -2.31
C HIS A 131 -20.12 8.74 -3.67
N GLU A 132 -19.51 9.19 -4.76
CA GLU A 132 -20.00 8.89 -6.11
C GLU A 132 -19.80 7.44 -6.52
N ILE A 133 -18.72 6.79 -6.08
CA ILE A 133 -18.58 5.34 -6.26
C ILE A 133 -19.69 4.61 -5.50
N GLY A 134 -20.04 5.06 -4.29
CA GLY A 134 -21.19 4.56 -3.52
C GLY A 134 -22.49 4.62 -4.33
N HIS A 135 -22.75 5.74 -5.01
CA HIS A 135 -23.87 5.82 -5.95
C HIS A 135 -23.71 4.89 -7.15
N ALA A 136 -22.53 4.81 -7.74
CA ALA A 136 -22.24 3.95 -8.90
C ALA A 136 -22.34 2.46 -8.58
N ILE A 137 -22.33 2.06 -7.30
CA ILE A 137 -22.61 0.68 -6.84
C ILE A 137 -23.96 0.52 -6.15
N GLY A 138 -24.79 1.56 -6.15
CA GLY A 138 -26.23 1.43 -5.91
C GLY A 138 -26.68 1.95 -4.55
N LEU A 139 -25.85 2.68 -3.81
CA LEU A 139 -26.31 3.43 -2.65
C LEU A 139 -27.12 4.66 -3.08
N SER A 140 -28.07 5.03 -2.23
CA SER A 140 -28.87 6.26 -2.36
C SER A 140 -28.39 7.28 -1.34
N HIS A 141 -28.77 8.54 -1.51
CA HIS A 141 -28.50 9.54 -0.48
C HIS A 141 -29.08 9.12 0.87
N SER A 142 -28.34 9.41 1.92
CA SER A 142 -28.76 9.25 3.31
C SER A 142 -29.31 10.57 3.85
N ASP A 143 -30.31 10.50 4.72
CA ASP A 143 -30.78 11.66 5.50
C ASP A 143 -29.96 11.85 6.80
N VAL A 144 -28.98 10.98 7.07
CA VAL A 144 -28.17 11.00 8.30
C VAL A 144 -26.90 11.85 8.07
N PRO A 145 -26.70 12.97 8.79
CA PRO A 145 -25.61 13.91 8.50
C PRO A 145 -24.17 13.39 8.61
N ASP A 146 -23.94 12.23 9.22
CA ASP A 146 -22.62 11.61 9.40
C ASP A 146 -22.32 10.52 8.35
N SER A 147 -23.27 10.21 7.46
CA SER A 147 -23.11 9.27 6.36
C SER A 147 -22.32 9.90 5.22
N ILE A 148 -21.42 9.14 4.60
CA ILE A 148 -20.73 9.59 3.39
C ILE A 148 -21.73 9.88 2.27
N MET A 149 -22.88 9.19 2.26
CA MET A 149 -23.98 9.39 1.30
C MET A 149 -24.89 10.57 1.68
N TYR A 150 -24.57 11.38 2.69
CA TYR A 150 -25.32 12.58 3.02
C TYR A 150 -25.10 13.66 1.94
N PRO A 151 -26.15 14.23 1.33
CA PRO A 151 -26.04 15.09 0.14
C PRO A 151 -25.46 16.49 0.40
N TYR A 152 -25.13 16.83 1.65
CA TYR A 152 -24.55 18.12 2.02
C TYR A 152 -23.23 17.92 2.76
N ILE A 153 -22.14 18.53 2.29
CA ILE A 153 -20.86 18.48 3.02
C ILE A 153 -20.94 19.36 4.27
N GLN A 154 -20.87 18.76 5.46
CA GLN A 154 -20.91 19.48 6.75
C GLN A 154 -19.60 19.39 7.57
N GLY A 155 -18.46 19.09 6.96
CA GLY A 155 -17.16 19.07 7.62
C GLY A 155 -16.20 18.02 7.06
N ASN A 156 -15.13 17.73 7.79
CA ASN A 156 -14.13 16.71 7.45
C ASN A 156 -14.75 15.31 7.62
N TYR A 157 -15.08 14.63 6.53
CA TYR A 157 -15.44 13.21 6.57
C TYR A 157 -14.17 12.38 6.78
N ALA A 158 -14.20 11.49 7.77
CA ALA A 158 -13.04 10.68 8.16
C ALA A 158 -13.24 9.18 7.85
N GLY A 159 -14.24 8.82 7.03
CA GLY A 159 -14.56 7.44 6.68
C GLY A 159 -16.05 7.18 6.46
N LEU A 160 -16.42 5.91 6.30
CA LEU A 160 -17.78 5.43 6.09
C LEU A 160 -18.55 5.33 7.42
N SER A 161 -19.82 5.74 7.46
CA SER A 161 -20.66 5.56 8.65
C SER A 161 -21.12 4.11 8.79
N SER A 162 -21.54 3.73 10.00
CA SER A 162 -22.18 2.41 10.23
C SER A 162 -23.43 2.19 9.38
N GLY A 163 -24.13 3.26 8.99
CA GLY A 163 -25.28 3.20 8.08
C GLY A 163 -24.86 2.93 6.64
N ASP A 164 -23.77 3.54 6.17
CA ASP A 164 -23.21 3.30 4.83
C ASP A 164 -22.75 1.85 4.70
N ILE A 165 -22.02 1.36 5.70
CA ILE A 165 -21.55 -0.02 5.77
C ILE A 165 -22.74 -0.98 5.72
N GLN A 166 -23.73 -0.83 6.59
CA GLN A 166 -24.90 -1.72 6.59
C GLN A 166 -25.66 -1.68 5.25
N ALA A 167 -25.77 -0.51 4.63
CA ALA A 167 -26.49 -0.35 3.37
C ALA A 167 -25.78 -1.08 2.22
N ILE A 168 -24.45 -0.94 2.09
CA ILE A 168 -23.72 -1.62 1.02
C ILE A 168 -23.64 -3.13 1.27
N GLN A 169 -23.48 -3.55 2.52
CA GLN A 169 -23.44 -4.96 2.90
C GLN A 169 -24.79 -5.66 2.73
N GLN A 170 -25.91 -4.93 2.78
CA GLN A 170 -27.21 -5.48 2.41
C GLN A 170 -27.32 -5.77 0.90
N LEU A 171 -26.64 -5.00 0.06
CA LEU A 171 -26.64 -5.17 -1.39
C LEU A 171 -25.68 -6.29 -1.81
N TYR A 172 -24.46 -6.26 -1.28
CA TYR A 172 -23.37 -7.10 -1.75
C TYR A 172 -23.03 -8.24 -0.79
N GLY A 173 -23.35 -8.11 0.49
CA GLY A 173 -22.79 -8.90 1.57
C GLY A 173 -21.70 -8.10 2.30
N PRO A 174 -21.42 -8.38 3.59
CA PRO A 174 -20.24 -7.85 4.25
C PRO A 174 -19.00 -8.15 3.44
N SER A 175 -18.06 -7.22 3.43
CA SER A 175 -16.72 -7.52 3.01
C SER A 175 -16.20 -8.76 3.70
N SER A 176 -15.35 -9.48 2.99
CA SER A 176 -14.42 -10.43 3.60
C SER A 176 -13.17 -9.76 4.21
N VAL A 177 -13.04 -8.43 4.07
CA VAL A 177 -11.90 -7.55 4.36
C VAL A 177 -12.23 -6.64 5.58
N SER A 178 -11.47 -6.63 6.69
CA SER A 178 -11.80 -5.90 7.94
C SER A 178 -10.56 -5.62 8.80
N SER A 179 -10.22 -4.34 9.01
CA SER A 179 -9.07 -3.98 9.85
C SER A 179 -9.25 -4.40 11.32
N ILE A 180 -8.23 -5.01 11.90
CA ILE A 180 -8.21 -5.69 13.18
C ILE A 180 -7.06 -5.15 14.05
N ILE A 181 -7.33 -5.05 15.36
CA ILE A 181 -6.28 -4.92 16.38
C ILE A 181 -6.22 -6.26 17.13
N LEU A 182 -5.12 -6.97 16.96
CA LEU A 182 -4.82 -8.24 17.62
C LEU A 182 -3.70 -8.04 18.62
N VAL A 183 -3.91 -8.58 19.82
CA VAL A 183 -2.90 -8.64 20.87
C VAL A 183 -2.92 -10.07 21.37
N GLY A 184 -1.81 -10.78 21.14
CA GLY A 184 -1.59 -12.12 21.66
C GLY A 184 -1.28 -12.10 23.15
N THR A 185 -0.85 -13.25 23.65
CA THR A 185 -0.75 -13.56 25.06
C THR A 185 0.69 -13.89 25.41
N ALA A 186 0.90 -14.96 26.18
CA ALA A 186 2.23 -15.48 26.51
C ALA A 186 2.40 -16.92 26.00
N ASP A 187 1.45 -17.37 25.19
CA ASP A 187 1.44 -18.68 24.55
C ASP A 187 1.79 -18.46 23.07
N ALA A 188 2.46 -19.42 22.43
CA ALA A 188 2.68 -19.37 20.98
C ALA A 188 1.34 -19.39 20.20
N GLU A 189 1.10 -18.35 19.41
CA GLU A 189 -0.15 -18.04 18.72
C GLU A 189 0.03 -17.82 17.22
N GLN A 190 -1.08 -17.92 16.49
CA GLN A 190 -1.15 -17.51 15.07
C GLN A 190 -2.16 -16.37 14.97
N LEU A 191 -1.68 -15.20 14.59
CA LEU A 191 -2.45 -13.96 14.56
C LEU A 191 -2.49 -13.41 13.12
N GLY A 192 -3.70 -13.20 12.59
CA GLY A 192 -3.89 -12.72 11.23
C GLY A 192 -4.79 -11.48 11.20
N GLY A 193 -4.30 -10.40 10.61
CA GLY A 193 -5.01 -9.13 10.44
C GLY A 193 -6.10 -9.24 9.38
N GLY A 194 -5.82 -9.95 8.29
CA GLY A 194 -6.80 -10.32 7.29
C GLY A 194 -6.81 -9.33 6.15
N TYR A 195 -7.57 -8.26 6.24
CA TYR A 195 -7.44 -7.23 5.22
C TYR A 195 -7.81 -5.87 5.79
N GLY A 196 -7.42 -4.79 5.11
CA GLY A 196 -7.39 -3.45 5.68
C GLY A 196 -6.14 -3.27 6.53
N ASN A 197 -5.97 -2.07 7.08
CA ASN A 197 -4.75 -1.69 7.79
C ASN A 197 -4.81 -2.13 9.26
N ASP A 198 -4.05 -3.15 9.60
CA ASP A 198 -4.10 -3.89 10.84
C ASP A 198 -3.03 -3.46 11.85
N ILE A 199 -3.27 -3.76 13.12
CA ILE A 199 -2.25 -3.68 14.16
C ILE A 199 -2.21 -5.02 14.90
N ILE A 200 -1.09 -5.71 14.80
CA ILE A 200 -0.93 -7.04 15.39
C ILE A 200 0.28 -7.00 16.33
N SER A 201 0.10 -7.53 17.55
CA SER A 201 1.19 -7.72 18.51
C SER A 201 1.15 -9.16 19.02
N GLY A 202 2.25 -9.89 18.91
CA GLY A 202 2.39 -11.28 19.38
C GLY A 202 2.38 -11.35 20.90
N GLY A 203 3.35 -10.70 21.54
CA GLY A 203 3.40 -10.59 23.00
C GLY A 203 4.58 -11.35 23.58
N GLU A 204 4.35 -12.46 24.28
CA GLU A 204 5.41 -13.42 24.63
C GLU A 204 5.11 -14.78 24.00
N GLY A 205 6.15 -15.59 23.80
CA GLY A 205 6.04 -16.88 23.13
C GLY A 205 6.28 -16.78 21.62
N ASP A 206 6.72 -17.88 21.03
CA ASP A 206 7.07 -17.94 19.60
C ASP A 206 5.80 -17.84 18.71
N ASP A 207 5.49 -16.65 18.21
CA ASP A 207 4.26 -16.32 17.49
C ASP A 207 4.43 -16.31 15.95
N ILE A 208 3.31 -16.47 15.24
CA ILE A 208 3.24 -16.26 13.78
C ILE A 208 2.23 -15.15 13.49
N LEU A 209 2.68 -14.06 12.88
CA LEU A 209 1.88 -12.86 12.58
C LEU A 209 1.77 -12.64 11.07
N THR A 210 0.56 -12.34 10.59
CA THR A 210 0.29 -12.10 9.16
C THR A 210 -0.61 -10.87 8.97
N GLY A 211 -0.13 -9.86 8.24
CA GLY A 211 -0.86 -8.62 7.95
C GLY A 211 -1.92 -8.82 6.88
N ALA A 212 -1.54 -9.56 5.84
CA ALA A 212 -2.34 -9.96 4.69
C ALA A 212 -2.56 -8.84 3.65
N ALA A 213 -3.51 -7.92 3.78
CA ALA A 213 -3.58 -6.83 2.79
C ALA A 213 -4.00 -5.52 3.43
N GLY A 214 -3.27 -4.44 3.17
CA GLY A 214 -3.42 -3.19 3.86
C GLY A 214 -2.06 -2.57 4.14
N HIS A 215 -2.04 -1.49 4.89
CA HIS A 215 -0.81 -0.92 5.43
C HIS A 215 -0.77 -1.21 6.91
N ASP A 216 -0.10 -2.29 7.26
CA ASP A 216 -0.18 -2.95 8.55
C ASP A 216 0.95 -2.51 9.48
N ARG A 217 0.73 -2.73 10.78
CA ARG A 217 1.78 -2.64 11.80
C ARG A 217 1.84 -3.93 12.59
N LEU A 218 2.96 -4.63 12.49
CA LEU A 218 3.16 -5.91 13.13
C LEU A 218 4.33 -5.86 14.09
N TYR A 219 4.13 -6.38 15.30
CA TYR A 219 5.13 -6.45 16.37
C TYR A 219 5.19 -7.90 16.87
N GLY A 220 6.28 -8.62 16.62
CA GLY A 220 6.50 -9.99 17.13
C GLY A 220 6.41 -10.00 18.65
N GLY A 221 7.33 -9.30 19.29
CA GLY A 221 7.27 -9.00 20.72
C GLY A 221 8.45 -9.61 21.46
N LYS A 222 8.28 -10.79 22.04
CA LYS A 222 9.33 -11.50 22.76
C LYS A 222 9.36 -12.95 22.33
N ASP A 223 10.55 -13.52 22.44
CA ASP A 223 10.84 -14.89 22.00
C ASP A 223 10.86 -14.93 20.46
N ASN A 224 10.96 -16.10 19.84
CA ASN A 224 11.33 -16.16 18.43
C ASN A 224 10.10 -16.18 17.53
N ASP A 225 9.85 -15.09 16.81
CA ASP A 225 8.62 -14.86 16.05
C ASP A 225 8.80 -15.00 14.53
N GLU A 226 7.71 -15.33 13.82
CA GLU A 226 7.61 -15.22 12.35
C GLU A 226 6.60 -14.12 11.98
N VAL A 227 7.04 -13.04 11.32
CA VAL A 227 6.21 -11.86 11.05
C VAL A 227 6.19 -11.51 9.55
N PHE A 228 4.99 -11.46 8.96
CA PHE A 228 4.77 -11.24 7.53
C PHE A 228 3.84 -10.03 7.27
N GLY A 229 4.31 -9.01 6.53
CA GLY A 229 3.51 -7.85 6.10
C GLY A 229 2.45 -8.20 5.05
N ASP A 230 2.89 -8.89 3.99
CA ASP A 230 2.09 -9.31 2.82
C ASP A 230 1.84 -8.20 1.79
N LEU A 231 0.63 -7.66 1.63
CA LEU A 231 0.29 -6.70 0.57
C LEU A 231 0.07 -5.30 1.11
N GLY A 232 0.95 -4.37 0.74
CA GLY A 232 0.87 -2.93 0.98
C GLY A 232 2.13 -2.42 1.68
N ASP A 233 2.29 -1.10 1.76
CA ASP A 233 3.41 -0.48 2.47
C ASP A 233 3.28 -0.70 4.01
N ASP A 234 4.01 -1.67 4.53
CA ASP A 234 3.87 -2.19 5.90
C ASP A 234 4.96 -1.69 6.86
N GLN A 235 4.71 -1.84 8.16
CA GLN A 235 5.72 -1.72 9.21
C GLN A 235 5.81 -3.01 10.00
N VAL A 236 6.90 -3.74 9.84
CA VAL A 236 7.07 -5.10 10.34
C VAL A 236 8.28 -5.15 11.29
N PHE A 237 8.04 -5.54 12.54
CA PHE A 237 9.05 -5.57 13.60
C PHE A 237 9.09 -6.95 14.27
N GLY A 238 10.26 -7.60 14.36
CA GLY A 238 10.47 -8.83 15.15
C GLY A 238 10.54 -8.57 16.66
N ASP A 239 11.16 -7.44 17.04
CA ASP A 239 11.37 -6.97 18.42
C ASP A 239 12.46 -7.71 19.22
N LEU A 240 12.13 -8.73 20.02
CA LEU A 240 13.09 -9.41 20.90
C LEU A 240 13.08 -10.93 20.65
N GLY A 241 14.11 -11.48 20.04
CA GLY A 241 14.14 -12.88 19.69
C GLY A 241 15.08 -13.12 18.52
N ASP A 242 15.38 -14.37 18.22
CA ASP A 242 15.94 -14.69 16.90
C ASP A 242 14.74 -14.87 15.93
N ASP A 243 14.40 -13.81 15.19
CA ASP A 243 13.13 -13.67 14.46
C ASP A 243 13.25 -13.95 12.94
N PHE A 244 12.13 -14.30 12.33
CA PHE A 244 11.93 -14.27 10.88
C PHE A 244 10.99 -13.12 10.52
N VAL A 245 11.44 -12.14 9.74
CA VAL A 245 10.65 -10.94 9.43
C VAL A 245 10.65 -10.66 7.92
N GLN A 246 9.47 -10.44 7.33
CA GLN A 246 9.32 -10.24 5.90
C GLN A 246 8.27 -9.16 5.55
N GLY A 247 8.65 -8.15 4.77
CA GLY A 247 7.74 -7.08 4.27
C GLY A 247 6.77 -7.57 3.20
N ASN A 248 7.28 -8.34 2.23
CA ASN A 248 6.58 -8.92 1.07
C ASN A 248 6.33 -7.96 -0.11
N ILE A 249 5.20 -7.29 -0.24
CA ILE A 249 4.88 -6.46 -1.42
C ILE A 249 4.43 -5.09 -0.96
N GLY A 250 5.19 -4.05 -1.28
CA GLY A 250 4.97 -2.70 -0.78
C GLY A 250 6.30 -2.01 -0.57
N ASN A 251 6.31 -0.71 -0.31
CA ASN A 251 7.52 -0.05 0.18
C ASN A 251 7.51 -0.15 1.71
N ASP A 252 8.24 -1.12 2.22
CA ASP A 252 8.11 -1.58 3.60
C ASP A 252 9.17 -0.98 4.52
N LEU A 253 8.81 -0.89 5.80
CA LEU A 253 9.77 -0.74 6.89
C LEU A 253 9.87 -2.07 7.62
N VAL A 254 11.01 -2.75 7.48
CA VAL A 254 11.25 -4.06 8.09
C VAL A 254 12.40 -3.97 9.08
N ASN A 255 12.22 -4.47 10.30
CA ASN A 255 13.23 -4.45 11.36
C ASN A 255 13.25 -5.79 12.12
N GLY A 256 14.39 -6.47 12.18
CA GLY A 256 14.58 -7.69 12.96
C GLY A 256 14.42 -7.43 14.45
N GLY A 257 15.30 -6.62 15.03
CA GLY A 257 15.19 -6.19 16.42
C GLY A 257 16.40 -6.57 17.25
N GLN A 258 16.23 -7.38 18.29
CA GLN A 258 17.33 -7.93 19.08
C GLN A 258 17.35 -9.45 18.97
N GLY A 259 18.45 -9.98 18.48
CA GLY A 259 18.69 -11.41 18.28
C GLY A 259 19.35 -11.59 16.92
N ASN A 260 19.53 -12.83 16.50
CA ASN A 260 20.10 -13.12 15.19
C ASN A 260 18.96 -13.39 14.23
N ASP A 261 18.60 -12.37 13.47
CA ASP A 261 17.37 -12.32 12.72
C ASP A 261 17.58 -12.72 11.26
N LEU A 262 16.50 -13.18 10.63
CA LEU A 262 16.42 -13.39 9.19
C LEU A 262 15.37 -12.43 8.61
N VAL A 263 15.83 -11.41 7.89
CA VAL A 263 15.02 -10.24 7.51
C VAL A 263 14.96 -10.10 5.98
N PHE A 264 13.74 -9.95 5.44
CA PHE A 264 13.48 -9.75 4.00
C PHE A 264 12.66 -8.48 3.77
N GLY A 265 13.10 -7.60 2.87
CA GLY A 265 12.33 -6.45 2.38
C GLY A 265 11.15 -6.90 1.54
N GLY A 266 11.43 -7.42 0.35
CA GLY A 266 10.42 -7.98 -0.55
C GLY A 266 10.38 -7.23 -1.88
N GLN A 267 9.19 -6.88 -2.36
CA GLN A 267 8.98 -6.13 -3.58
C GLN A 267 8.62 -4.69 -3.26
N GLY A 268 9.49 -3.75 -3.61
CA GLY A 268 9.26 -2.33 -3.40
C GLY A 268 10.57 -1.61 -3.19
N ASN A 269 10.54 -0.39 -2.65
CA ASN A 269 11.77 0.26 -2.21
C ASN A 269 11.74 0.28 -0.69
N ASP A 270 12.48 -0.65 -0.10
CA ASP A 270 12.31 -1.01 1.29
C ASP A 270 13.36 -0.35 2.18
N LEU A 271 13.01 -0.20 3.45
CA LEU A 271 13.93 0.15 4.53
C LEU A 271 14.09 -1.08 5.41
N VAL A 272 15.22 -1.77 5.29
CA VAL A 272 15.47 -3.06 5.94
C VAL A 272 16.58 -2.94 6.97
N PHE A 273 16.28 -3.26 8.23
CA PHE A 273 17.19 -3.18 9.36
C PHE A 273 17.32 -4.54 10.05
N GLY A 274 18.55 -5.02 10.28
CA GLY A 274 18.82 -6.22 11.08
C GLY A 274 18.53 -5.94 12.56
N GLY A 275 19.36 -5.09 13.16
CA GLY A 275 19.13 -4.63 14.53
C GLY A 275 20.35 -4.94 15.40
N GLN A 276 20.16 -5.68 16.50
CA GLN A 276 21.25 -6.14 17.35
C GLN A 276 21.40 -7.65 17.24
N GLY A 277 22.55 -8.12 16.79
CA GLY A 277 22.86 -9.55 16.67
C GLY A 277 23.50 -9.82 15.31
N ASP A 278 23.85 -11.07 15.03
CA ASP A 278 24.46 -11.43 13.75
C ASP A 278 23.34 -11.78 12.74
N ASP A 279 22.92 -10.80 11.94
CA ASP A 279 21.69 -10.91 11.12
C ASP A 279 21.95 -11.37 9.68
N GLN A 280 20.91 -11.93 9.05
CA GLN A 280 20.86 -12.19 7.59
C GLN A 280 19.76 -11.33 6.97
N ILE A 281 20.14 -10.49 6.00
CA ILE A 281 19.27 -9.43 5.48
C ILE A 281 19.24 -9.48 3.95
N PHE A 282 18.03 -9.39 3.40
CA PHE A 282 17.77 -9.42 1.96
C PHE A 282 16.86 -8.23 1.59
N GLY A 283 17.27 -7.41 0.62
CA GLY A 283 16.42 -6.34 0.05
C GLY A 283 15.37 -6.89 -0.91
N ASP A 284 15.79 -7.86 -1.72
CA ASP A 284 15.01 -8.55 -2.76
C ASP A 284 14.79 -7.71 -4.03
N LEU A 285 13.60 -7.16 -4.28
CA LEU A 285 13.27 -6.50 -5.54
C LEU A 285 12.99 -5.01 -5.32
N GLY A 286 13.81 -4.15 -5.91
CA GLY A 286 13.63 -2.71 -5.98
C GLY A 286 14.85 -1.97 -5.45
N ASN A 287 14.72 -0.69 -5.09
CA ASN A 287 15.90 0.09 -4.65
C ASN A 287 15.87 0.24 -3.14
N ASP A 288 16.60 -0.61 -2.46
CA ASP A 288 16.45 -0.79 -1.03
C ASP A 288 17.53 -0.04 -0.24
N LEU A 289 17.21 0.27 1.01
CA LEU A 289 18.18 0.71 2.00
C LEU A 289 18.32 -0.36 3.07
N LEU A 290 19.49 -1.00 3.10
CA LEU A 290 19.80 -2.09 4.03
C LEU A 290 20.77 -1.61 5.10
N SER A 291 20.56 -2.02 6.35
CA SER A 291 21.54 -1.84 7.42
C SER A 291 21.51 -3.01 8.40
N GLY A 292 22.66 -3.66 8.61
CA GLY A 292 22.84 -4.65 9.66
C GLY A 292 22.73 -4.11 11.08
N ASP A 293 22.98 -2.80 11.24
CA ASP A 293 23.11 -2.16 12.54
C ASP A 293 24.26 -2.74 13.39
N PHE A 294 24.01 -3.46 14.49
CA PHE A 294 25.05 -3.93 15.41
C PHE A 294 25.19 -5.45 15.35
N GLY A 295 26.36 -5.95 14.95
CA GLY A 295 26.70 -7.36 14.93
C GLY A 295 27.59 -7.71 13.76
N ASN A 296 27.65 -8.98 13.37
CA ASN A 296 28.37 -9.41 12.17
C ASN A 296 27.35 -9.89 11.14
N ASP A 297 26.90 -8.95 10.32
CA ASP A 297 25.72 -9.18 9.49
C ASP A 297 26.09 -9.65 8.09
N THR A 298 25.16 -10.37 7.45
CA THR A 298 25.25 -10.73 6.03
C THR A 298 24.09 -10.09 5.28
N MET A 299 24.41 -9.20 4.34
CA MET A 299 23.44 -8.46 3.54
C MET A 299 23.51 -8.83 2.06
N THR A 300 22.35 -8.90 1.42
CA THR A 300 22.17 -9.14 -0.02
C THR A 300 21.18 -8.10 -0.52
N GLY A 301 21.56 -7.27 -1.49
CA GLY A 301 20.70 -6.21 -2.02
C GLY A 301 19.56 -6.79 -2.85
N GLY A 302 19.91 -7.60 -3.84
CA GLY A 302 18.97 -8.18 -4.79
C GLY A 302 18.94 -7.42 -6.12
N GLU A 303 17.76 -7.31 -6.73
CA GLU A 303 17.59 -6.57 -7.98
C GLU A 303 17.26 -5.10 -7.72
N GLY A 304 18.15 -4.20 -8.13
CA GLY A 304 17.88 -2.77 -8.16
C GLY A 304 19.12 -1.99 -7.81
N ALA A 305 18.97 -0.71 -7.49
CA ALA A 305 20.09 0.15 -7.08
C ALA A 305 20.06 0.35 -5.57
N ASP A 306 20.75 -0.52 -4.85
CA ASP A 306 20.61 -0.62 -3.40
C ASP A 306 21.61 0.27 -2.65
N THR A 307 21.27 0.61 -1.42
CA THR A 307 22.14 1.38 -0.53
C THR A 307 22.39 0.60 0.75
N PHE A 308 23.63 0.14 0.93
CA PHE A 308 24.07 -0.52 2.16
C PHE A 308 24.62 0.54 3.13
N LEU A 309 23.89 0.76 4.21
CA LEU A 309 24.17 1.76 5.24
C LEU A 309 24.98 1.17 6.39
N PHE A 310 26.12 1.80 6.69
CA PHE A 310 27.07 1.37 7.70
C PHE A 310 27.34 2.45 8.74
N ARG A 311 27.01 2.14 10.01
CA ARG A 311 27.08 3.06 11.15
C ARG A 311 28.26 2.74 12.06
N LEU A 312 28.67 3.72 12.88
CA LEU A 312 29.78 3.55 13.82
C LEU A 312 29.52 2.36 14.78
N GLY A 313 30.45 1.41 14.82
CA GLY A 313 30.39 0.28 15.75
C GLY A 313 29.55 -0.90 15.24
N GLN A 314 29.23 -0.93 13.95
CA GLN A 314 28.50 -2.01 13.29
C GLN A 314 29.04 -3.40 13.59
N GLY A 315 30.33 -3.67 13.37
CA GLY A 315 30.94 -4.98 13.53
C GLY A 315 31.56 -5.45 12.22
N ASN A 316 31.55 -6.76 11.94
CA ASN A 316 32.21 -7.30 10.74
C ASN A 316 31.17 -7.88 9.77
N ASP A 317 30.84 -7.09 8.76
CA ASP A 317 29.70 -7.35 7.90
C ASP A 317 30.15 -7.90 6.54
N VAL A 318 29.25 -8.60 5.86
CA VAL A 318 29.45 -9.15 4.53
C VAL A 318 28.32 -8.70 3.62
N VAL A 319 28.65 -8.13 2.47
CA VAL A 319 27.71 -7.88 1.37
C VAL A 319 27.97 -8.89 0.27
N THR A 320 26.95 -9.64 -0.14
CA THR A 320 27.13 -10.84 -0.95
C THR A 320 27.06 -10.64 -2.46
N ASP A 321 26.40 -9.57 -2.91
CA ASP A 321 26.02 -9.37 -4.32
C ASP A 321 26.26 -7.95 -4.85
N PHE A 322 26.97 -7.11 -4.08
CA PHE A 322 27.24 -5.71 -4.43
C PHE A 322 27.67 -5.51 -5.89
N ASP A 323 26.90 -4.74 -6.66
CA ASP A 323 27.15 -4.47 -8.08
C ASP A 323 27.06 -2.97 -8.43
N PHE A 324 28.16 -2.39 -8.89
CA PHE A 324 28.19 -1.01 -9.38
C PHE A 324 27.36 -0.81 -10.66
N ALA A 325 27.13 -1.86 -11.44
CA ALA A 325 26.42 -1.79 -12.71
C ALA A 325 24.91 -1.66 -12.52
N THR A 326 24.35 -2.26 -11.47
CA THR A 326 22.94 -2.11 -11.08
C THR A 326 22.69 -0.75 -10.42
N GLY A 327 23.68 -0.23 -9.70
CA GLY A 327 23.68 1.12 -9.14
C GLY A 327 23.95 1.18 -7.65
N ASP A 328 24.40 0.07 -7.06
CA ASP A 328 24.58 -0.10 -5.63
C ASP A 328 25.57 0.89 -5.03
N ARG A 329 25.33 1.21 -3.76
CA ARG A 329 26.06 2.22 -3.01
C ARG A 329 26.36 1.76 -1.61
N LEU A 330 27.53 2.19 -1.13
CA LEU A 330 27.87 2.13 0.27
C LEU A 330 27.62 3.52 0.88
N ASP A 331 26.83 3.60 1.93
CA ASP A 331 26.73 4.79 2.76
C ASP A 331 27.50 4.56 4.06
N LEU A 332 28.72 5.11 4.12
CA LEU A 332 29.60 4.98 5.27
C LEU A 332 29.40 6.07 6.34
N GLN A 333 28.40 6.95 6.18
CA GLN A 333 28.08 8.03 7.13
C GLN A 333 29.30 8.90 7.51
N GLY A 334 30.21 9.13 6.56
CA GLY A 334 31.43 9.92 6.74
C GLY A 334 32.61 9.20 7.40
N GLN A 335 32.51 7.88 7.63
CA GLN A 335 33.65 7.07 8.04
C GLN A 335 34.72 7.00 6.93
N THR A 336 35.98 6.87 7.33
CA THR A 336 37.10 6.62 6.40
C THR A 336 37.46 5.14 6.45
N TYR A 337 38.03 4.60 5.37
CA TYR A 337 38.39 3.19 5.31
C TYR A 337 39.77 2.93 4.69
N THR A 338 40.32 1.75 4.98
CA THR A 338 41.40 1.13 4.18
C THR A 338 40.87 -0.13 3.51
N SER A 339 41.34 -0.46 2.30
CA SER A 339 40.89 -1.66 1.58
C SER A 339 42.01 -2.68 1.37
N ALA A 340 41.65 -3.96 1.34
CA ALA A 340 42.51 -5.07 0.96
C ALA A 340 41.71 -6.11 0.15
N GLU A 341 42.27 -6.60 -0.95
CA GLU A 341 41.65 -7.66 -1.75
C GLU A 341 42.23 -9.03 -1.37
N THR A 342 41.36 -10.01 -1.16
CA THR A 342 41.73 -11.41 -0.92
C THR A 342 40.79 -12.32 -1.68
N ALA A 343 41.35 -13.21 -2.51
CA ALA A 343 40.60 -14.21 -3.27
C ALA A 343 39.43 -13.66 -4.14
N GLY A 344 39.58 -12.46 -4.68
CA GLY A 344 38.56 -11.82 -5.53
C GLY A 344 37.40 -11.19 -4.74
N SER A 345 37.63 -10.84 -3.49
CA SER A 345 36.70 -10.07 -2.66
C SER A 345 37.47 -8.96 -1.93
N VAL A 346 36.83 -7.83 -1.72
CA VAL A 346 37.44 -6.67 -1.06
C VAL A 346 36.96 -6.58 0.38
N THR A 347 37.89 -6.42 1.30
CA THR A 347 37.61 -6.08 2.70
C THR A 347 37.95 -4.60 2.93
N LEU A 348 36.97 -3.85 3.41
CA LEU A 348 37.12 -2.49 3.93
C LEU A 348 37.28 -2.56 5.45
N THR A 349 38.28 -1.89 6.00
CA THR A 349 38.44 -1.71 7.46
C THR A 349 38.10 -0.28 7.81
N LEU A 350 37.10 -0.07 8.65
CA LEU A 350 36.51 1.23 8.93
C LEU A 350 37.18 1.95 10.11
N SER A 351 37.22 3.28 10.06
CA SER A 351 37.78 4.09 11.15
C SER A 351 36.93 4.07 12.43
N GLY A 352 35.63 3.79 12.32
CA GLY A 352 34.73 3.58 13.46
C GLY A 352 34.88 2.22 14.14
N GLY A 353 35.70 1.33 13.60
CA GLY A 353 35.81 -0.07 14.01
C GLY A 353 34.95 -0.98 13.13
N GLY A 354 35.35 -2.24 13.04
CA GLY A 354 34.68 -3.22 12.18
C GLY A 354 35.23 -3.31 10.75
N THR A 355 34.65 -4.20 9.97
CA THR A 355 35.01 -4.42 8.56
C THR A 355 33.79 -4.65 7.70
N ILE A 356 33.87 -4.34 6.41
CA ILE A 356 32.88 -4.73 5.40
C ILE A 356 33.59 -5.61 4.38
N VAL A 357 33.06 -6.81 4.11
CA VAL A 357 33.53 -7.67 3.03
C VAL A 357 32.54 -7.58 1.86
N LEU A 358 32.99 -7.09 0.71
CA LEU A 358 32.23 -7.13 -0.53
C LEU A 358 32.65 -8.39 -1.32
N LEU A 359 31.76 -9.38 -1.38
CA LEU A 359 32.04 -10.61 -2.11
C LEU A 359 32.00 -10.37 -3.61
N GLY A 360 32.93 -10.99 -4.35
CA GLY A 360 33.00 -10.89 -5.80
C GLY A 360 33.46 -9.53 -6.35
N VAL A 361 33.62 -8.50 -5.51
CA VAL A 361 34.11 -7.18 -5.91
C VAL A 361 35.64 -7.14 -5.86
N SER A 362 36.26 -6.68 -6.93
CA SER A 362 37.71 -6.45 -7.03
C SER A 362 38.12 -5.05 -6.59
N ALA A 363 39.40 -4.88 -6.22
CA ALA A 363 39.92 -3.56 -5.87
C ALA A 363 39.93 -2.59 -7.07
N GLU A 364 40.02 -3.11 -8.30
CA GLU A 364 39.97 -2.29 -9.52
C GLU A 364 38.57 -1.67 -9.71
N GLU A 365 37.51 -2.46 -9.52
CA GLU A 365 36.11 -2.00 -9.60
C GLU A 365 35.81 -0.91 -8.56
N LEU A 366 36.31 -1.09 -7.32
CA LEU A 366 36.18 -0.09 -6.27
C LEU A 366 36.88 1.25 -6.61
N MET A 367 38.02 1.22 -7.32
CA MET A 367 38.78 2.44 -7.64
C MET A 367 38.20 3.27 -8.78
N ILE A 368 37.47 2.63 -9.71
CA ILE A 368 36.89 3.30 -10.89
C ILE A 368 35.48 3.83 -10.61
N SER A 369 34.85 3.41 -9.52
CA SER A 369 33.54 3.89 -9.10
C SER A 369 33.66 5.11 -8.17
N PRO A 370 33.04 6.26 -8.51
CA PRO A 370 33.14 7.49 -7.71
C PRO A 370 32.22 7.53 -6.47
N SER A 371 31.51 6.45 -6.14
CA SER A 371 30.36 6.45 -5.20
C SER A 371 30.54 5.63 -3.93
N VAL A 372 31.76 5.56 -3.39
CA VAL A 372 32.02 5.07 -2.01
C VAL A 372 32.24 6.24 -1.06
#